data_AF-A0A444YW88-F1
#
_entry.id   AF-A0A444YW88-F1
#
_cell.length_a   1.000
_cell.length_b   1.000
_cell.length_c   1.000
_cell.angle_alpha   90.00
_cell.angle_beta   90.00
_cell.angle_gamma   90.00
#
_symmetry.space_group_name_H-M   'P 1'
#
loop_
_entity.id
_entity.type
_entity.pdbx_description
1 polymer ?
#
loop_
_entity_poly.entity_id
_entity_poly.type
_entity_poly.pdbx_seq_one_letter_code
_entity_poly.pdbx_strand_id
1 'polypeptide(L)'
;MGRSSDMDAEMTEVAPSAAEAPPLGAVPSSSGENDSVRDLLTLARQFINQGKPSQALQAVIVAMKSKGGDEAVFQSLHRAREVYRSRLQDNAAVDQLASLFAECAIAEAQPVIIEPSATNTLVPSIASPSISSDAHGTSILAETGRMQVVLDAVSDGSSFICLKCGGLVSNHRKDEHYAYWCS
;
A
#
# COMPACT_ATOMS: atom_id res chain seq x y z
N MET A 1 87.42 0.27 14.59
CA MET A 1 88.48 -0.47 15.31
C MET A 1 88.27 -0.35 16.81
N GLY A 2 88.34 -1.46 17.55
CA GLY A 2 88.33 -1.56 19.04
C GLY A 2 86.92 -1.64 19.63
N ARG A 3 86.33 -2.78 20.04
CA ARG A 3 86.75 -4.03 20.73
C ARG A 3 86.87 -3.86 22.25
N SER A 4 86.20 -4.78 22.97
CA SER A 4 86.39 -5.18 24.39
C SER A 4 85.59 -4.38 25.44
N SER A 5 84.93 -4.95 26.47
CA SER A 5 84.77 -6.33 26.95
C SER A 5 83.63 -6.40 27.98
N ASP A 6 83.05 -7.60 28.07
CA ASP A 6 82.04 -8.14 28.99
C ASP A 6 82.37 -8.19 30.50
N MET A 7 81.28 -8.35 31.27
CA MET A 7 81.05 -9.12 32.51
C MET A 7 81.80 -8.79 33.82
N ASP A 8 81.03 -8.47 34.87
CA ASP A 8 80.88 -9.27 36.11
C ASP A 8 79.90 -8.54 37.07
N ALA A 9 78.73 -9.11 37.37
CA ALA A 9 78.46 -10.06 38.45
C ALA A 9 78.19 -9.37 39.81
N GLU A 10 76.93 -9.08 40.12
CA GLU A 10 76.43 -9.28 41.48
C GLU A 10 75.01 -9.85 41.46
N MET A 11 74.92 -10.99 42.14
CA MET A 11 73.77 -11.84 42.37
C MET A 11 73.00 -11.27 43.58
N THR A 12 71.70 -11.04 43.44
CA THR A 12 70.79 -11.15 44.59
C THR A 12 69.47 -11.76 44.12
N GLU A 13 69.42 -13.08 44.26
CA GLU A 13 68.20 -13.86 44.26
C GLU A 13 67.45 -13.60 45.57
N VAL A 14 66.26 -13.03 45.50
CA VAL A 14 65.19 -13.28 46.46
C VAL A 14 63.89 -13.41 45.67
N ALA A 15 63.44 -14.64 45.53
CA ALA A 15 62.05 -15.01 45.27
C ALA A 15 61.52 -15.69 46.55
N PRO A 16 60.21 -15.98 46.73
CA PRO A 16 59.03 -15.63 45.93
C PRO A 16 57.91 -15.01 46.80
N SER A 17 57.03 -14.18 46.24
CA SER A 17 55.68 -14.02 46.83
C SER A 17 54.66 -13.51 45.83
N ALA A 18 53.85 -14.45 45.37
CA ALA A 18 52.42 -14.33 45.11
C ALA A 18 51.91 -13.02 44.49
N ALA A 19 51.81 -13.02 43.15
CA ALA A 19 50.62 -12.54 42.44
C ALA A 19 50.70 -12.94 40.97
N GLU A 20 50.70 -14.26 40.72
CA GLU A 20 50.25 -14.76 39.42
C GLU A 20 48.72 -14.61 39.41
N ALA A 21 48.27 -13.45 38.93
CA ALA A 21 46.89 -13.26 38.49
C ALA A 21 46.88 -13.48 36.97
N PRO A 22 45.94 -14.29 36.45
CA PRO A 22 45.97 -14.80 35.09
C PRO A 22 45.94 -13.67 34.04
N PRO A 23 46.53 -13.87 32.85
CA PRO A 23 46.14 -13.07 31.71
C PRO A 23 44.66 -13.40 31.47
N LEU A 24 43.78 -12.48 31.88
CA LEU A 24 42.37 -12.49 31.50
C LEU A 24 42.33 -12.41 29.98
N GLY A 25 42.33 -13.59 29.38
CA GLY A 25 42.11 -13.80 27.97
C GLY A 25 40.77 -13.23 27.56
N ALA A 26 40.76 -12.69 26.35
CA ALA A 26 39.63 -12.61 25.45
C ALA A 26 38.33 -12.02 26.02
N VAL A 27 38.12 -10.74 25.73
CA VAL A 27 36.77 -10.23 25.49
C VAL A 27 36.02 -11.14 24.50
N PRO A 28 34.84 -11.69 24.83
CA PRO A 28 33.93 -12.26 23.85
C PRO A 28 32.58 -11.53 23.94
N SER A 29 32.57 -10.20 24.07
CA SER A 29 31.32 -9.46 24.24
C SER A 29 30.53 -9.28 22.94
N SER A 30 31.11 -9.57 21.76
CA SER A 30 30.42 -9.40 20.48
C SER A 30 29.49 -10.55 20.11
N SER A 31 29.67 -11.76 20.64
CA SER A 31 28.84 -12.92 20.22
C SER A 31 27.41 -12.84 20.77
N GLY A 32 27.25 -12.54 22.06
CA GLY A 32 25.91 -12.50 22.69
C GLY A 32 25.00 -11.39 22.15
N GLU A 33 25.58 -10.27 21.72
CA GLU A 33 24.83 -9.16 21.13
C GLU A 33 24.32 -9.50 19.72
N ASN A 34 25.14 -10.19 18.91
CA ASN A 34 24.73 -10.68 17.60
C ASN A 34 23.67 -11.79 17.70
N ASP A 35 23.76 -12.64 18.73
CA ASP A 35 22.73 -13.65 19.01
C ASP A 35 21.41 -13.00 19.45
N SER A 36 21.47 -11.99 20.31
CA SER A 36 20.28 -11.21 20.72
C SER A 36 19.61 -10.49 19.54
N VAL A 37 20.40 -9.94 18.61
CA VAL A 37 19.90 -9.34 17.37
C VAL A 37 19.22 -10.41 16.49
N ARG A 38 19.80 -11.60 16.38
CA ARG A 38 19.22 -12.71 15.61
C ARG A 38 17.88 -13.15 16.19
N ASP A 39 17.77 -13.23 17.51
CA ASP A 39 16.53 -13.59 18.20
C ASP A 39 15.44 -12.54 18.00
N LEU A 40 15.78 -11.26 18.12
CA LEU A 40 14.86 -10.15 17.85
C LEU A 40 14.35 -10.14 16.41
N LEU A 41 15.22 -10.43 15.43
CA LEU A 41 14.82 -10.53 14.02
C LEU A 41 13.93 -11.76 13.77
N THR A 42 14.17 -12.88 14.47
CA THR A 42 13.32 -14.07 14.41
C THR A 42 11.92 -13.77 14.96
N LEU A 43 11.86 -13.08 16.09
CA LEU A 43 10.62 -12.64 16.72
C LEU A 43 9.86 -11.62 15.85
N ALA A 44 10.57 -10.70 15.19
CA ALA A 44 9.97 -9.77 14.22
C ALA A 44 9.29 -10.51 13.06
N ARG A 45 9.93 -11.55 12.51
CA ARG A 45 9.33 -12.39 11.45
C ARG A 45 8.09 -13.12 11.95
N GLN A 46 8.12 -13.61 13.19
CA GLN A 46 6.96 -14.25 13.80
C GLN A 46 5.78 -13.27 13.94
N PHE A 47 6.04 -12.03 14.34
CA PHE A 47 5.00 -11.00 14.42
C PHE A 47 4.41 -10.61 13.06
N ILE A 48 5.21 -10.61 11.99
CA ILE A 48 4.69 -10.42 10.62
C ILE A 48 3.72 -11.54 10.26
N ASN A 49 4.08 -12.79 10.54
CA ASN A 49 3.20 -13.94 10.28
C ASN A 49 1.92 -13.92 11.12
N GLN A 50 1.94 -13.26 12.28
CA GLN A 50 0.76 -13.05 13.14
C GLN A 50 -0.07 -11.82 12.77
N GLY A 51 0.30 -11.07 11.72
CA GLY A 51 -0.40 -9.84 11.33
C GLY A 51 -0.18 -8.67 12.30
N LYS A 52 0.92 -8.66 13.07
CA LYS A 52 1.26 -7.60 14.04
C LYS A 52 2.46 -6.78 13.55
N PRO A 53 2.31 -5.95 12.50
CA PRO A 53 3.42 -5.24 11.88
C PRO A 53 4.08 -4.22 12.82
N SER A 54 3.31 -3.56 13.68
CA SER A 54 3.85 -2.57 14.63
C SER A 54 4.82 -3.20 15.63
N GLN A 55 4.51 -4.40 16.13
CA GLN A 55 5.39 -5.14 17.06
C GLN A 55 6.62 -5.68 16.34
N ALA A 56 6.46 -6.15 15.09
CA ALA A 56 7.59 -6.56 14.26
C ALA A 56 8.57 -5.40 14.03
N LEU A 57 8.04 -4.21 13.71
CA LEU A 57 8.86 -3.00 13.52
C LEU A 57 9.60 -2.62 14.80
N GLN A 58 8.93 -2.68 15.95
CA GLN A 58 9.55 -2.39 17.25
C GLN A 58 10.73 -3.34 17.54
N ALA A 59 10.56 -4.64 17.29
CA ALA A 59 11.64 -5.62 17.46
C ALA A 59 12.85 -5.34 16.54
N VAL A 60 12.59 -4.94 15.29
CA VAL A 60 13.64 -4.53 14.34
C VAL A 60 14.37 -3.27 14.82
N ILE A 61 13.64 -2.26 15.31
CA ILE A 61 14.23 -1.02 15.83
C ILE A 61 15.12 -1.32 17.04
N VAL A 62 14.66 -2.16 17.98
CA VAL A 62 15.44 -2.56 19.16
C VAL A 62 16.73 -3.28 18.75
N ALA A 63 16.64 -4.20 17.77
CA ALA A 63 17.81 -4.92 17.25
C ALA A 63 18.81 -4.00 16.54
N MET A 64 18.34 -2.97 15.86
CA MET A 64 19.21 -2.00 15.19
C MET A 64 19.84 -1.03 16.17
N LYS A 65 19.08 -0.62 17.19
CA LYS A 65 19.55 0.26 18.25
C LYS A 65 20.65 -0.38 19.09
N SER A 66 20.59 -1.69 19.34
CA SER A 66 21.66 -2.40 20.09
C SER A 66 23.00 -2.33 19.35
N LYS A 67 23.00 -2.45 18.02
CA LYS A 67 24.23 -2.51 17.21
C LYS A 67 24.80 -1.14 16.82
N GLY A 68 23.96 -0.13 16.62
CA GLY A 68 24.38 1.16 16.03
C GLY A 68 23.64 2.38 16.54
N GLY A 69 22.89 2.25 17.64
CA GLY A 69 22.14 3.34 18.24
C GLY A 69 21.00 3.88 17.35
N ASP A 70 20.46 5.04 17.73
CA ASP A 70 19.33 5.66 17.05
C ASP A 70 19.70 6.18 15.65
N GLU A 71 20.95 6.55 15.42
CA GLU A 71 21.44 7.00 14.12
C GLU A 71 21.37 5.89 13.06
N ALA A 72 21.77 4.65 13.43
CA ALA A 72 21.66 3.50 12.53
C ALA A 72 20.20 3.16 12.19
N VAL A 73 19.29 3.37 13.14
CA VAL A 73 17.84 3.24 12.92
C VAL A 73 17.37 4.28 11.90
N PHE A 74 17.71 5.55 12.12
CA PHE A 74 17.29 6.65 11.25
C PHE A 74 17.79 6.48 9.81
N GLN A 75 19.08 6.23 9.62
CA GLN A 75 19.67 6.03 8.29
C GLN A 75 19.05 4.85 7.54
N SER A 76 18.80 3.75 8.23
CA SER A 76 18.24 2.55 7.63
C SER A 76 16.76 2.71 7.31
N LEU A 77 15.97 3.37 8.16
CA LEU A 77 14.58 3.71 7.86
C LEU A 77 14.48 4.69 6.70
N HIS A 78 15.36 5.69 6.67
CA HIS A 78 15.44 6.62 5.54
C HIS A 78 15.73 5.87 4.23
N ARG A 79 16.73 5.00 4.22
CA ARG A 79 17.05 4.16 3.06
C ARG A 79 15.87 3.26 2.65
N ALA A 80 15.21 2.61 3.61
CA ALA A 80 14.05 1.77 3.35
C ALA A 80 12.90 2.57 2.73
N ARG A 81 12.69 3.82 3.18
CA ARG A 81 11.69 4.73 2.62
C ARG A 81 12.00 5.08 1.16
N GLU A 82 13.26 5.39 0.84
CA GLU A 82 13.64 5.71 -0.55
C GLU A 82 13.46 4.49 -1.47
N VAL A 83 13.81 3.28 -1.01
CA VAL A 83 13.54 2.04 -1.76
C VAL A 83 12.04 1.83 -1.97
N TYR A 84 11.22 2.08 -0.96
CA TYR A 84 9.76 2.00 -1.09
C TYR A 84 9.23 2.98 -2.15
N ARG A 85 9.71 4.24 -2.14
CA ARG A 85 9.31 5.24 -3.15
C ARG A 85 9.74 4.84 -4.56
N SER A 86 10.97 4.37 -4.73
CA SER A 86 11.47 3.88 -6.02
C SER A 86 10.60 2.73 -6.53
N ARG A 87 10.31 1.73 -5.69
CA ARG A 87 9.46 0.60 -6.08
C ARG A 87 8.03 1.03 -6.41
N LEU A 88 7.48 2.00 -5.69
CA LEU A 88 6.15 2.50 -6.01
C LEU A 88 6.12 3.17 -7.39
N GLN A 89 7.18 3.89 -7.76
CA GLN A 89 7.32 4.47 -9.09
C GLN A 89 7.52 3.40 -10.17
N ASP A 90 8.35 2.38 -9.90
CA ASP A 90 8.60 1.28 -10.84
C ASP A 90 7.32 0.47 -11.13
N ASN A 91 6.47 0.31 -10.12
CA ASN A 91 5.19 -0.39 -10.27
C ASN A 91 4.09 0.46 -10.93
N ALA A 92 4.29 1.77 -11.14
CA ALA A 92 3.27 2.65 -11.70
C ALA A 92 2.82 2.20 -13.11
N ALA A 93 3.74 1.68 -13.92
CA ALA A 93 3.40 1.13 -15.23
C ALA A 93 2.56 -0.15 -15.12
N VAL A 94 2.84 -1.00 -14.12
CA VAL A 94 2.06 -2.22 -13.86
C VAL A 94 0.66 -1.87 -13.35
N ASP A 95 0.54 -0.86 -12.49
CA ASP A 95 -0.76 -0.37 -12.00
C ASP A 95 -1.59 0.25 -13.12
N GLN A 96 -0.97 0.99 -14.04
CA GLN A 96 -1.63 1.51 -15.24
C GLN A 96 -2.12 0.37 -16.14
N LEU A 97 -1.29 -0.66 -16.37
CA LEU A 97 -1.72 -1.85 -17.12
C LEU A 97 -2.88 -2.56 -16.43
N ALA A 98 -2.84 -2.75 -15.12
CA ALA A 98 -3.94 -3.36 -14.36
C ALA A 98 -5.24 -2.55 -14.50
N SER A 99 -5.13 -1.21 -14.53
CA SER A 99 -6.27 -0.31 -14.75
C SER A 99 -6.85 -0.48 -16.16
N LEU A 100 -6.00 -0.53 -17.19
CA LEU A 100 -6.42 -0.79 -18.57
C LEU A 100 -7.05 -2.19 -18.72
N PHE A 101 -6.52 -3.22 -18.05
CA PHE A 101 -7.14 -4.54 -18.06
C PHE A 101 -8.51 -4.54 -17.38
N ALA A 102 -8.68 -3.79 -16.29
CA ALA A 102 -9.99 -3.60 -15.67
C ALA A 102 -10.97 -2.89 -16.62
N GLU A 103 -10.52 -1.90 -17.39
CA GLU A 103 -11.32 -1.23 -18.42
C GLU A 103 -11.69 -2.17 -19.58
N CYS A 104 -10.73 -2.96 -20.10
CA CYS A 104 -11.01 -3.94 -21.15
C CYS A 104 -11.96 -5.05 -20.70
N ALA A 105 -11.84 -5.52 -19.45
CA ALA A 105 -12.77 -6.50 -18.89
C ALA A 105 -14.21 -5.97 -18.82
N ILE A 106 -14.40 -4.65 -18.71
CA ILE A 106 -15.72 -4.01 -18.78
C ILE A 106 -16.21 -3.92 -20.25
N ALA A 107 -15.31 -3.67 -21.21
CA ALA A 107 -15.65 -3.57 -22.64
C ALA A 107 -16.02 -4.91 -23.29
N GLU A 108 -15.40 -6.03 -22.89
CA GLU A 108 -15.77 -7.37 -23.43
C GLU A 108 -17.07 -7.93 -22.84
N ALA A 109 -17.53 -7.40 -21.71
CA ALA A 109 -18.82 -7.75 -21.11
C ALA A 109 -19.99 -6.90 -21.64
N GLN A 110 -19.74 -5.92 -22.53
CA GLN A 110 -20.79 -5.19 -23.20
C GLN A 110 -21.46 -6.10 -24.25
N PRO A 111 -22.75 -6.45 -24.09
CA PRO A 111 -23.45 -7.21 -25.10
C PRO A 111 -23.50 -6.37 -26.38
N VAL A 112 -22.89 -6.88 -27.45
CA VAL A 112 -23.06 -6.37 -28.80
C VAL A 112 -24.54 -6.49 -29.14
N ILE A 113 -25.31 -5.42 -28.92
CA ILE A 113 -26.63 -5.27 -29.52
C ILE A 113 -26.36 -5.02 -31.00
N ILE A 114 -26.33 -6.12 -31.76
CA ILE A 114 -26.41 -6.09 -33.21
C ILE A 114 -27.74 -5.40 -33.53
N GLU A 115 -27.68 -4.16 -33.99
CA GLU A 115 -28.82 -3.44 -34.53
C GLU A 115 -29.25 -4.12 -35.85
N PRO A 116 -30.50 -4.62 -35.98
CA PRO A 116 -31.04 -4.92 -37.29
C PRO A 116 -31.68 -3.64 -37.83
N SER A 117 -30.94 -2.96 -38.70
CA SER A 117 -31.51 -2.03 -39.67
C SER A 117 -32.68 -2.70 -40.42
N ALA A 118 -33.89 -2.18 -40.27
CA ALA A 118 -35.03 -2.50 -41.12
C ALA A 118 -36.01 -1.33 -41.22
N THR A 119 -35.79 -0.50 -42.23
CA THR A 119 -36.77 -0.13 -43.27
C THR A 119 -38.18 0.32 -42.85
N ASN A 120 -38.44 1.61 -43.02
CA ASN A 120 -39.70 2.28 -43.38
C ASN A 120 -40.98 1.42 -43.47
N THR A 121 -42.07 1.80 -42.79
CA THR A 121 -43.43 1.96 -43.37
C THR A 121 -44.33 2.80 -42.43
N LEU A 122 -45.12 3.69 -43.04
CA LEU A 122 -45.98 4.72 -42.45
C LEU A 122 -47.21 4.20 -41.68
N VAL A 123 -47.55 4.85 -40.56
CA VAL A 123 -48.94 5.19 -40.16
C VAL A 123 -48.94 6.50 -39.34
N PRO A 124 -49.75 7.53 -39.69
CA PRO A 124 -49.91 8.74 -38.88
C PRO A 124 -51.22 8.68 -38.06
N SER A 125 -51.16 8.85 -36.74
CA SER A 125 -52.36 9.27 -35.98
C SER A 125 -52.04 9.90 -34.61
N ILE A 126 -52.02 11.24 -34.63
CA ILE A 126 -52.58 12.19 -33.66
C ILE A 126 -52.44 11.85 -32.16
N ALA A 127 -51.39 12.38 -31.54
CA ALA A 127 -51.44 13.10 -30.27
C ALA A 127 -50.13 13.92 -30.07
N SER A 128 -50.23 15.25 -30.18
CA SER A 128 -49.21 16.21 -29.76
C SER A 128 -49.36 16.53 -28.24
N PRO A 129 -48.44 17.23 -27.55
CA PRO A 129 -47.10 17.68 -27.95
C PRO A 129 -45.98 17.26 -26.97
N SER A 130 -44.74 17.20 -27.48
CA SER A 130 -43.50 17.60 -26.79
C SER A 130 -43.31 17.22 -25.31
N ILE A 131 -42.79 16.03 -25.04
CA ILE A 131 -41.75 15.86 -24.01
C ILE A 131 -40.72 14.88 -24.58
N SER A 132 -39.91 15.35 -25.54
CA SER A 132 -38.57 14.78 -25.73
C SER A 132 -37.72 15.25 -24.55
N SER A 133 -38.01 14.74 -23.36
CA SER A 133 -37.12 14.89 -22.21
C SER A 133 -35.97 13.93 -22.43
N ASP A 134 -35.04 14.40 -23.24
CA ASP A 134 -33.66 13.92 -23.40
C ASP A 134 -32.93 13.79 -22.04
N ALA A 135 -33.56 14.23 -20.94
CA ALA A 135 -33.16 13.96 -19.57
C ALA A 135 -33.24 12.47 -19.17
N HIS A 136 -34.18 11.68 -19.71
CA HIS A 136 -34.35 10.27 -19.29
C HIS A 136 -33.30 9.34 -19.90
N GLY A 137 -32.68 9.74 -21.01
CA GLY A 137 -31.67 8.94 -21.72
C GLY A 137 -30.30 8.90 -21.03
N THR A 138 -30.05 9.79 -20.07
CA THR A 138 -28.77 9.88 -19.35
C THR A 138 -28.65 8.90 -18.18
N SER A 139 -29.73 8.20 -17.83
CA SER A 139 -29.67 7.18 -16.79
C SER A 139 -29.08 5.90 -17.37
N ILE A 140 -28.04 5.36 -16.76
CA ILE A 140 -27.45 4.05 -17.13
C ILE A 140 -28.52 2.94 -17.23
N LEU A 141 -29.58 3.03 -16.42
CA LEU A 141 -30.70 2.09 -16.49
C LEU A 141 -31.51 2.25 -17.79
N ALA A 142 -31.69 3.47 -18.26
CA ALA A 142 -32.30 3.75 -19.55
C ALA A 142 -31.42 3.30 -20.72
N GLU A 143 -30.11 3.55 -20.66
CA GLU A 143 -29.14 3.15 -21.69
C GLU A 143 -29.05 1.62 -21.83
N THR A 144 -29.15 0.88 -20.72
CA THR A 144 -29.14 -0.58 -20.72
C THR A 144 -30.49 -1.22 -21.09
N GLY A 145 -31.45 -0.43 -21.60
CA GLY A 145 -32.77 -0.92 -22.04
C GLY A 145 -33.76 -1.18 -20.90
N ARG A 146 -33.43 -0.81 -19.66
CA ARG A 146 -34.31 -0.93 -18.47
C ARG A 146 -35.03 0.40 -18.15
N MET A 147 -35.42 1.13 -19.19
CA MET A 147 -36.17 2.39 -19.06
C MET A 147 -37.44 2.23 -18.22
N GLN A 148 -38.12 1.08 -18.31
CA GLN A 148 -39.37 0.86 -17.57
C GLN A 148 -39.20 0.98 -16.04
N VAL A 149 -38.04 0.58 -15.51
CA VAL A 149 -37.73 0.70 -14.08
C VAL A 149 -37.55 2.17 -13.69
N VAL A 150 -36.91 2.96 -14.57
CA VAL A 150 -36.73 4.40 -14.37
C VAL A 150 -38.08 5.10 -14.39
N LEU A 151 -38.95 4.76 -15.34
CA LEU A 151 -40.29 5.35 -15.46
C LEU A 151 -41.17 5.00 -14.26
N ASP A 152 -41.15 3.76 -13.78
CA ASP A 152 -41.93 3.33 -12.62
C ASP A 152 -41.49 4.07 -11.34
N ALA A 153 -40.18 4.12 -11.07
CA ALA A 153 -39.59 4.80 -9.90
C ALA A 153 -39.69 6.34 -9.94
N VAL A 154 -39.95 6.92 -11.12
CA VAL A 154 -40.25 8.36 -11.24
C VAL A 154 -41.76 8.60 -11.13
N SER A 155 -42.59 7.68 -11.65
CA SER A 155 -44.05 7.77 -11.59
C SER A 155 -44.59 7.53 -10.18
N ASP A 156 -43.95 6.66 -9.39
CA ASP A 156 -44.27 6.44 -7.98
C ASP A 156 -43.77 7.58 -7.07
N GLY A 157 -42.96 8.50 -7.60
CA GLY A 157 -42.37 9.62 -6.88
C GLY A 157 -41.33 9.21 -5.83
N SER A 158 -40.85 7.97 -5.85
CA SER A 158 -39.79 7.50 -4.94
C SER A 158 -38.41 8.01 -5.34
N SER A 159 -38.22 8.30 -6.64
CA SER A 159 -36.95 8.72 -7.23
C SER A 159 -37.12 9.87 -8.24
N PHE A 160 -36.02 10.56 -8.52
CA PHE A 160 -35.93 11.58 -9.56
C PHE A 160 -34.64 11.38 -10.36
N ILE A 161 -34.64 11.88 -11.60
CA ILE A 161 -33.44 11.91 -12.43
C ILE A 161 -32.75 13.25 -12.25
N CYS A 162 -31.49 13.22 -11.83
CA CYS A 162 -30.69 14.42 -11.70
C CYS A 162 -30.26 14.92 -13.08
N LEU A 163 -30.71 16.11 -13.47
CA LEU A 163 -30.37 16.71 -14.77
C LEU A 163 -28.89 17.11 -14.91
N LYS A 164 -28.11 17.13 -13.82
CA LYS A 164 -26.68 17.46 -13.87
C LYS A 164 -25.81 16.25 -14.22
N CYS A 165 -26.00 15.13 -13.52
CA CYS A 165 -25.18 13.93 -13.70
C CYS A 165 -25.90 12.76 -14.37
N GLY A 166 -27.20 12.89 -14.68
CA GLY A 166 -28.02 11.83 -15.26
C GLY A 166 -28.40 10.68 -14.31
N GLY A 167 -27.97 10.74 -13.04
CA GLY A 167 -28.22 9.71 -12.05
C GLY A 167 -29.69 9.62 -11.64
N LEU A 168 -30.19 8.39 -11.45
CA LEU A 168 -31.47 8.13 -10.78
C LEU A 168 -31.23 8.11 -9.27
N VAL A 169 -31.85 9.02 -8.53
CA VAL A 169 -31.61 9.24 -7.11
C VAL A 169 -32.95 9.22 -6.37
N SER A 170 -32.99 8.60 -5.19
CA SER A 170 -34.20 8.65 -4.35
C SER A 170 -34.54 10.09 -3.98
N ASN A 171 -35.83 10.44 -4.03
CA ASN A 171 -36.32 11.76 -3.67
C ASN A 171 -35.96 12.14 -2.23
N HIS A 172 -35.85 11.17 -1.32
CA HIS A 172 -35.50 11.44 0.09
C HIS A 172 -34.09 12.03 0.27
N ARG A 173 -33.16 11.72 -0.64
CA ARG A 173 -31.76 12.16 -0.57
C ARG A 173 -31.41 13.18 -1.65
N LYS A 174 -32.43 13.83 -2.23
CA LYS A 174 -32.27 14.82 -3.30
C LYS A 174 -31.33 15.96 -2.89
N ASP A 175 -31.54 16.52 -1.71
CA ASP A 175 -30.72 17.63 -1.23
C ASP A 175 -29.28 17.19 -0.91
N GLU A 176 -29.11 16.02 -0.30
CA GLU A 176 -27.79 15.42 -0.04
C GLU A 176 -27.03 15.15 -1.33
N HIS A 177 -27.72 14.64 -2.36
CA HIS A 177 -27.15 14.41 -3.67
C HIS A 177 -26.62 15.71 -4.27
N TYR A 178 -27.43 16.77 -4.32
CA TYR A 178 -26.97 18.07 -4.84
C TYR A 178 -25.85 18.69 -4.02
N ALA A 179 -25.81 18.45 -2.70
CA ALA A 179 -24.82 19.04 -1.82
C ALA A 179 -23.47 18.31 -1.85
N TYR A 180 -23.46 16.98 -1.99
CA TYR A 180 -22.25 16.18 -1.71
C TYR A 180 -21.87 15.18 -2.81
N TRP A 181 -22.79 14.74 -3.66
CA TRP A 181 -22.54 13.61 -4.58
C TRP A 181 -22.75 13.93 -6.06
N CYS A 182 -23.40 15.05 -6.37
CA CYS A 182 -23.65 15.47 -7.74
C CYS A 182 -22.38 16.09 -8.32
N SER A 183 -21.57 15.24 -8.96
CA SER A 183 -20.38 15.59 -9.73
C SER A 183 -20.69 15.79 -11.20
#